data_AF-A0A2V9YR87-F1
#
_entry.id   AF-A0A2V9YR87-F1
#
_cell.length_a   1.000
_cell.length_b   1.000
_cell.length_c   1.000
_cell.angle_alpha   90.00
_cell.angle_beta   90.00
_cell.angle_gamma   90.00
#
_symmetry.space_group_name_H-M   'P 1'
#
loop_
_entity.id
_entity.type
_entity.pdbx_description
1 polymer ?
#
loop_
_entity_poly.entity_id
_entity_poly.type
_entity_poly.pdbx_seq_one_letter_code
_entity_poly.pdbx_strand_id
1 'polypeptide(L)'
;MHMDMEAELFSPSWKIVNGVHSYGLDLKMHRIGWSFAYAAPSVKGSGIGFGLRRAMGAAFQRILSKASNAKFNCLEIRQFTTKTFLGFTAVTIAAHPSNLCPSRFR
;
A
#
# COMPACT_ATOMS: atom_id res chain seq x y z
N MET A 1 -16.12 12.74 2.69
CA MET A 1 -15.33 11.75 3.46
C MET A 1 -14.41 12.55 4.37
N HIS A 2 -14.80 12.82 5.61
CA HIS A 2 -13.93 13.50 6.58
C HIS A 2 -13.36 12.42 7.49
N MET A 3 -12.16 11.99 7.14
CA MET A 3 -11.39 11.01 7.87
C MET A 3 -10.05 11.70 8.08
N ASP A 4 -9.73 12.05 9.33
CA ASP A 4 -8.44 12.68 9.67
C ASP A 4 -7.33 11.64 9.55
N MET A 5 -6.97 11.37 8.31
CA MET A 5 -5.82 10.58 7.91
C MET A 5 -5.03 11.39 6.92
N GLU A 6 -3.74 11.57 7.23
CA GLU A 6 -2.79 12.16 6.30
C GLU A 6 -2.60 11.20 5.13
N ALA A 7 -3.32 11.48 4.05
CA ALA A 7 -3.23 10.76 2.79
C ALA A 7 -2.41 11.60 1.80
N GLU A 8 -1.25 11.10 1.42
CA GLU A 8 -0.39 11.72 0.41
C GLU A 8 -0.69 11.13 -0.98
N LEU A 9 -0.73 11.98 -2.01
CA LEU A 9 -0.86 11.51 -3.38
C LEU A 9 0.44 10.81 -3.81
N PHE A 10 0.35 9.53 -4.17
CA PHE A 10 1.50 8.75 -4.62
C PHE A 10 1.52 8.56 -6.13
N SER A 11 0.36 8.27 -6.73
CA SER A 11 0.13 8.26 -8.18
C SER A 11 -1.29 8.75 -8.47
N PRO A 12 -1.66 9.00 -9.75
CA PRO A 12 -3.01 9.49 -10.08
C PRO A 12 -4.17 8.68 -9.48
N SER A 13 -3.99 7.37 -9.31
CA SER A 13 -5.02 6.46 -8.79
C SER A 13 -4.71 5.88 -7.40
N TRP A 14 -3.58 6.26 -6.79
CA TRP A 14 -3.15 5.70 -5.51
C TRP A 14 -2.69 6.78 -4.54
N LYS A 15 -3.19 6.68 -3.31
CA LYS A 15 -2.75 7.50 -2.18
C LYS A 15 -2.07 6.61 -1.15
N ILE A 16 -1.04 7.14 -0.49
CA ILE A 16 -0.41 6.51 0.65
C ILE A 16 -1.04 7.10 1.90
N VAL A 17 -1.44 6.23 2.83
CA VAL A 17 -1.91 6.62 4.16
C VAL A 17 -0.80 6.30 5.15
N ASN A 18 -0.27 7.33 5.81
CA ASN A 18 0.80 7.19 6.79
C ASN A 18 0.27 7.36 8.22
N GLY A 19 1.12 7.05 9.21
CA GLY A 19 0.86 7.42 10.61
C GLY A 19 -0.22 6.60 11.34
N VAL A 20 -0.67 5.48 10.76
CA VAL A 20 -1.69 4.61 11.39
C VAL A 20 -1.25 3.15 11.29
N HIS A 21 -1.19 2.45 12.43
CA HIS A 21 -1.01 0.99 12.43
C HIS A 21 -2.25 0.31 11.83
N SER A 22 -2.06 -0.82 11.14
CA SER A 22 -3.14 -1.44 10.37
C SER A 22 -4.36 -1.85 11.20
N TYR A 23 -4.17 -2.26 12.46
CA TYR A 23 -5.29 -2.49 13.38
C TYR A 23 -6.10 -1.21 13.67
N GLY A 24 -5.42 -0.09 13.93
CA GLY A 24 -6.08 1.20 14.14
C GLY A 24 -6.79 1.71 12.89
N LEU A 25 -6.21 1.43 11.71
CA LEU A 25 -6.83 1.74 10.42
C LEU A 25 -8.09 0.91 10.19
N ASP A 26 -8.04 -0.40 10.44
CA ASP A 26 -9.18 -1.31 10.32
C ASP A 26 -10.34 -0.89 11.24
N LEU A 27 -10.05 -0.60 12.52
CA LEU A 27 -11.06 -0.08 13.45
C LEU A 27 -11.67 1.25 12.99
N LYS A 28 -10.85 2.20 12.51
CA LYS A 28 -11.33 3.49 12.00
C LYS A 28 -12.23 3.30 10.77
N MET A 29 -11.85 2.43 9.84
CA MET A 29 -12.64 2.09 8.67
C MET A 29 -13.96 1.42 9.07
N HIS A 30 -13.92 0.46 9.99
CA HIS A 30 -15.10 -0.24 10.45
C HIS A 30 -16.11 0.71 11.12
N ARG A 31 -15.64 1.68 11.91
CA ARG A 31 -16.50 2.70 12.54
C ARG A 31 -17.24 3.58 11.54
N ILE A 32 -16.71 3.75 10.34
CA ILE A 32 -17.35 4.53 9.27
C ILE A 32 -18.06 3.64 8.24
N GLY A 33 -18.26 2.37 8.54
CA GLY A 33 -18.99 1.44 7.68
C GLY A 33 -18.19 0.89 6.51
N TRP A 34 -16.87 0.75 6.65
CA TRP A 34 -15.99 0.13 5.66
C TRP A 34 -15.18 -1.00 6.28
N SER A 35 -14.87 -2.04 5.52
CA SER A 35 -14.08 -3.18 5.99
C SER A 35 -12.98 -3.54 5.00
N PHE A 36 -11.86 -4.05 5.52
CA PHE A 36 -10.82 -4.68 4.69
C PHE A 36 -11.18 -6.15 4.43
N ALA A 37 -11.16 -6.54 3.16
CA ALA A 37 -11.30 -7.93 2.73
C ALA A 37 -10.02 -8.38 2.06
N TYR A 38 -9.53 -9.57 2.45
CA TYR A 38 -8.37 -10.18 1.81
C TYR A 38 -8.64 -10.43 0.32
N ALA A 39 -7.71 -10.03 -0.55
CA ALA A 39 -7.84 -10.21 -1.99
C ALA A 39 -6.88 -11.26 -2.55
N ALA A 40 -5.61 -11.26 -2.11
CA ALA A 40 -4.59 -12.17 -2.60
C ALA A 40 -3.43 -12.38 -1.61
N PRO A 41 -2.58 -13.41 -1.81
CA PRO A 41 -1.39 -13.64 -0.98
C PRO A 41 -0.42 -12.46 -0.99
N SER A 42 0.46 -12.43 0.02
CA SER A 42 1.49 -11.40 0.10
C SER A 42 2.35 -11.38 -1.16
N VAL A 43 2.60 -10.18 -1.66
CA VAL A 43 3.42 -9.92 -2.84
C VAL A 43 4.60 -9.05 -2.45
N LYS A 44 5.78 -9.41 -2.98
CA LYS A 44 7.03 -8.67 -2.76
C LYS A 44 7.52 -8.05 -4.06
N GLY A 45 7.82 -6.76 -4.05
CA GLY A 45 8.42 -6.02 -5.16
C GLY A 45 9.64 -5.24 -4.72
N SER A 46 10.65 -5.18 -5.59
CA SER A 46 11.87 -4.41 -5.36
C SER A 46 12.12 -3.44 -6.51
N GLY A 47 12.67 -2.28 -6.22
CA GLY A 47 12.93 -1.21 -7.19
C GLY A 47 14.22 -0.48 -6.87
N ILE A 48 14.89 0.01 -7.91
CA ILE A 48 16.11 0.81 -7.78
C ILE A 48 15.89 2.12 -8.51
N GLY A 49 16.38 3.23 -7.98
CA GLY A 49 16.30 4.52 -8.64
C GLY A 49 17.22 5.58 -8.02
N PHE A 50 17.37 6.68 -8.74
CA PHE A 50 18.00 7.90 -8.23
C PHE A 50 17.08 8.55 -7.18
N GLY A 51 17.27 8.15 -5.92
CA GLY A 51 16.46 8.57 -4.80
C GLY A 51 15.24 7.70 -4.52
N LEU A 52 14.69 7.88 -3.31
CA LEU A 52 13.63 7.05 -2.75
C LEU A 52 12.37 6.99 -3.63
N ARG A 53 11.92 8.14 -4.14
CA ARG A 53 10.67 8.23 -4.92
C ARG A 53 10.70 7.38 -6.18
N ARG A 54 11.82 7.39 -6.92
CA ARG A 54 11.97 6.57 -8.15
C ARG A 54 12.06 5.08 -7.81
N ALA A 55 12.83 4.73 -6.79
CA ALA A 55 12.97 3.35 -6.34
C ALA A 55 11.63 2.76 -5.85
N MET A 56 10.88 3.54 -5.06
CA MET A 56 9.56 3.18 -4.54
C MET A 56 8.53 3.02 -5.67
N GLY A 57 8.52 3.95 -6.64
CA GLY A 57 7.66 3.83 -7.83
C GLY A 57 7.94 2.54 -8.61
N ALA A 58 9.21 2.18 -8.82
CA ALA A 58 9.59 0.95 -9.50
C ALA A 58 9.19 -0.31 -8.71
N ALA A 59 9.38 -0.31 -7.38
CA ALA A 59 8.96 -1.41 -6.52
C ALA A 59 7.43 -1.60 -6.53
N PHE A 60 6.69 -0.49 -6.47
CA PHE A 60 5.24 -0.48 -6.51
C PHE A 60 4.69 -1.01 -7.85
N GLN A 61 5.23 -0.56 -8.99
CA GLN A 61 4.81 -1.07 -10.30
C GLN A 61 5.05 -2.59 -10.42
N ARG A 62 6.15 -3.10 -9.86
CA ARG A 62 6.40 -4.55 -9.77
C ARG A 62 5.39 -5.28 -8.89
N ILE A 63 4.93 -4.68 -7.79
CA ILE A 63 3.84 -5.24 -6.98
C ILE A 63 2.55 -5.32 -7.79
N LEU A 64 2.15 -4.21 -8.44
CA LEU A 64 0.93 -4.18 -9.25
C LEU A 64 0.97 -5.21 -10.38
N SER A 65 2.11 -5.34 -11.06
CA SER A 65 2.31 -6.32 -12.11
C SER A 65 2.20 -7.77 -11.60
N LYS A 66 2.76 -8.08 -10.43
CA LYS A 66 2.68 -9.41 -9.81
C LYS A 66 1.28 -9.75 -9.29
N ALA A 67 0.54 -8.74 -8.83
CA ALA A 67 -0.82 -8.90 -8.31
C ALA A 67 -1.90 -8.67 -9.39
N SER A 68 -1.54 -8.53 -10.66
CA SER A 68 -2.43 -8.08 -11.74
C SER A 68 -3.65 -8.98 -11.97
N ASN A 69 -3.55 -10.27 -11.66
CA ASN A 69 -4.65 -11.22 -11.76
C ASN A 69 -5.69 -11.09 -10.62
N ALA A 70 -5.33 -10.38 -9.54
CA ALA A 70 -6.23 -10.11 -8.43
C ALA A 70 -6.88 -8.74 -8.59
N LYS A 71 -8.18 -8.65 -8.31
CA LYS A 71 -8.87 -7.36 -8.16
C LYS A 71 -8.67 -6.86 -6.72
N PHE A 72 -7.88 -5.82 -6.56
CA PHE A 72 -7.63 -5.15 -5.28
C PHE A 72 -7.65 -3.64 -5.45
N ASN A 73 -8.04 -2.90 -4.41
CA ASN A 73 -8.00 -1.44 -4.38
C ASN A 73 -7.15 -0.90 -3.21
N CYS A 74 -6.57 -1.80 -2.43
CA CYS A 74 -5.72 -1.48 -1.30
C CYS A 74 -4.51 -2.42 -1.26
N LEU A 75 -3.37 -1.88 -0.80
CA LEU A 75 -2.15 -2.64 -0.55
C LEU A 75 -1.68 -2.31 0.86
N GLU A 76 -1.84 -3.26 1.77
CA GLU A 76 -1.34 -3.12 3.13
C GLU A 76 0.15 -3.45 3.15
N ILE A 77 1.00 -2.44 3.34
CA ILE A 77 2.44 -2.61 3.43
C ILE A 77 2.78 -3.29 4.76
N ARG A 78 3.40 -4.47 4.69
CA ARG A 78 3.86 -5.24 5.86
C ARG A 78 5.35 -5.07 6.13
N GLN A 79 6.12 -4.87 5.08
CA GLN A 79 7.56 -4.66 5.18
C GLN A 79 8.00 -3.60 4.17
N PHE A 80 8.87 -2.72 4.63
CA PHE A 80 9.49 -1.70 3.81
C PHE A 80 10.97 -1.64 4.17
N THR A 81 11.84 -1.93 3.21
CA THR A 81 13.29 -1.90 3.39
C THR A 81 13.92 -1.01 2.36
N THR A 82 14.85 -0.16 2.81
CA THR A 82 15.57 0.79 1.96
C THR A 82 17.07 0.58 2.15
N LYS A 83 17.81 0.57 1.04
CA LYS A 83 19.28 0.54 1.03
C LYS A 83 19.80 1.58 0.03
N THR A 84 20.72 2.43 0.46
CA THR A 84 21.36 3.41 -0.42
C THR A 84 22.82 3.05 -0.64
N PHE A 85 23.28 3.06 -1.89
CA PHE A 85 24.67 2.79 -2.26
C PHE A 85 25.00 3.48 -3.58
N LEU A 86 26.21 4.04 -3.70
CA LEU A 86 26.72 4.66 -4.94
C LEU A 86 25.75 5.64 -5.61
N GLY A 87 25.03 6.45 -4.83
CA GLY A 87 24.04 7.40 -5.35
C GLY A 87 22.69 6.80 -5.79
N PHE A 88 22.51 5.48 -5.67
CA PHE A 88 21.26 4.78 -5.92
C PHE A 88 20.56 4.40 -4.63
N THR A 89 19.23 4.38 -4.67
CA THR A 89 18.38 3.81 -3.62
C THR A 89 17.73 2.54 -4.15
N ALA A 90 17.83 1.45 -3.39
CA ALA A 90 17.08 0.23 -3.57
C ALA A 90 15.98 0.16 -2.49
N VAL A 91 14.75 -0.09 -2.93
CA VAL A 91 13.58 -0.27 -2.08
C VAL A 91 13.04 -1.66 -2.28
N THR A 92 12.63 -2.31 -1.20
CA THR A 92 11.87 -3.56 -1.21
C THR A 92 10.62 -3.40 -0.38
N ILE A 93 9.47 -3.75 -0.95
CA ILE A 93 8.15 -3.66 -0.34
C ILE A 93 7.57 -5.07 -0.33
N ALA A 94 7.06 -5.50 0.82
CA ALA A 94 6.12 -6.62 0.90
C ALA A 94 4.76 -6.07 1.31
N ALA A 95 3.73 -6.42 0.54
CA ALA A 95 2.38 -5.93 0.75
C ALA A 95 1.36 -7.08 0.69
N HIS A 96 0.24 -6.90 1.38
CA HIS A 96 -0.94 -7.73 1.24
C HIS A 96 -1.97 -7.00 0.37
N PRO A 97 -2.34 -7.54 -0.80
CA PRO A 97 -3.46 -7.05 -1.59
C PRO A 97 -4.78 -7.25 -0.82
N SER A 98 -5.53 -6.18 -0.69
CA SER A 98 -6.83 -6.16 -0.01
C SER A 98 -7.84 -5.28 -0.75
N ASN A 99 -9.10 -5.42 -0.37
CA ASN A 99 -10.20 -4.59 -0.84
C ASN A 99 -10.80 -3.82 0.33
N LEU A 100 -10.89 -2.50 0.19
CA LEU A 100 -11.75 -1.66 1.01
C LEU A 100 -13.15 -1.66 0.37
N CYS A 101 -14.14 -2.15 1.10
CA CYS A 101 -15.54 -2.19 0.67
C CYS A 101 -16.49 -1.74 1.79
N PRO A 102 -17.71 -1.26 1.46
CA PRO A 102 -18.72 -1.01 2.46
C PRO A 102 -18.96 -2.25 3.34
N SER A 103 -19.03 -2.06 4.65
CA SER A 103 -19.27 -3.14 5.60
C SER A 103 -20.63 -3.78 5.30
N ARG A 104 -20.64 -5.11 5.13
CA ARG A 104 -21.86 -5.86 4.85
C ARG A 104 -22.74 -6.09 6.08
N PHE A 105 -22.23 -5.76 7.27
CA PHE A 105 -22.96 -5.86 8.52
C PHE A 105 -23.36 -4.47 9.00
N ARG A 106 -24.66 -4.29 9.23
CA ARG A 106 -25.28 -3.15 9.89
C ARG A 106 -26.02 -3.66 11.10
#